data_AF-W0FJA7-F1
#
_entry.id   AF-W0FJA7-F1
#
_cell.length_a   1.000
_cell.length_b   1.000
_cell.length_c   1.000
_cell.angle_alpha   90.00
_cell.angle_beta   90.00
_cell.angle_gamma   90.00
#
_symmetry.space_group_name_H-M   'P 1'
#
loop_
_entity.id
_entity.type
_entity.pdbx_description
1 polymer ?
#
loop_
_entity_poly.entity_id
_entity_poly.type
_entity_poly.pdbx_seq_one_letter_code
_entity_poly.pdbx_strand_id
1 'polypeptide(L)'
;MTNTQTSSNSVNTLIITVGTRQIGWNCKDGVIRSFGADGNIGYPRHVDELYQEIEIPRGQYQEKDKTHPYSAKDLGERYYDRCIYEFSYDFSRVELLLDYQIIEAGVKQGLKHIILWGTDQPDNVSWFYRRLDTIWLAKLMEAKIKSIWPNLKVDVHTPKIEANDNSAIREELEQLILREALDFFSPTGIDEQFVLWIQNKGCTPAIASGVEICAAALVRQCQVFNATPDDPESFFAPHPSGAQFACHSPGYKLIPMGEYFWPLERVRVISAWKRGDFSEAQIWLKLHQNRYSLIYKLAGILALSANWENDKFFTKVGEWVRCRDVLKSVGESQVKAWEEQLDRLKNNQPTQAWESSFLIELPLYRQNYTAAFIQFVQTLERLLYLHSKSGNWLGKRYITIPAHLTHLGDGYQPGLSGLIDGWCQSKKFNKNHKWYKLLHRLRDKRNQVIHSGESVTLANIRSLWSDEGLFPVKHSEDPQVIRDLMVEVLKETCDRTWEIPQKTFLRSLYDWGLKTLNDESASAKN
;
A
#
# COMPACT_ATOMS: atom_id res chain seq x y z
N MET A 1 5.32 -24.31 7.13
CA MET A 1 6.24 -23.26 6.66
C MET A 1 5.86 -22.97 5.21
N THR A 2 5.06 -21.95 4.99
CA THR A 2 4.60 -21.53 3.66
C THR A 2 5.61 -20.53 3.10
N ASN A 3 6.28 -20.91 2.01
CA ASN A 3 7.07 -20.00 1.19
C ASN A 3 6.14 -18.96 0.58
N THR A 4 6.08 -17.77 1.19
CA THR A 4 5.55 -16.58 0.53
C THR A 4 6.59 -16.13 -0.50
N GLN A 5 6.49 -16.64 -1.73
CA GLN A 5 7.14 -16.00 -2.87
C GLN A 5 6.32 -14.74 -3.20
N THR A 6 6.69 -13.63 -2.57
CA THR A 6 6.32 -12.28 -3.03
C THR A 6 7.11 -12.00 -4.31
N SER A 7 6.61 -12.52 -5.44
CA SER A 7 7.21 -12.25 -6.75
C SER A 7 6.88 -10.82 -7.18
N SER A 8 7.85 -9.92 -7.04
CA SER A 8 7.89 -8.78 -7.96
C SER A 8 8.18 -9.32 -9.36
N ASN A 9 7.40 -8.95 -10.37
CA ASN A 9 7.64 -9.38 -11.76
C ASN A 9 8.79 -8.61 -12.42
N SER A 10 9.28 -7.54 -11.78
CA SER A 10 10.39 -6.74 -12.29
C SER A 10 11.19 -6.06 -11.17
N VAL A 11 12.47 -5.76 -11.43
CA VAL A 11 13.30 -4.89 -10.59
C VAL A 11 14.01 -3.86 -11.46
N ASN A 12 14.09 -2.61 -11.01
CA ASN A 12 14.75 -1.54 -11.75
C ASN A 12 16.19 -1.33 -11.26
N THR A 13 16.33 -1.15 -9.95
CA THR A 13 17.60 -0.82 -9.29
C THR A 13 17.82 -1.69 -8.05
N LEU A 14 19.07 -2.08 -7.82
CA LEU A 14 19.53 -2.79 -6.64
C LEU A 14 20.64 -1.98 -5.96
N ILE A 15 20.46 -1.65 -4.69
CA ILE A 15 21.50 -1.05 -3.84
C ILE A 15 22.11 -2.17 -3.00
N ILE A 16 23.43 -2.27 -3.01
CA ILE A 16 24.18 -3.23 -2.18
C ILE A 16 25.15 -2.44 -1.32
N THR A 17 25.07 -2.58 0.00
CA THR A 17 26.10 -2.03 0.89
C THR A 17 27.27 -3.01 0.99
N VAL A 18 28.45 -2.54 0.62
CA VAL A 18 29.63 -3.37 0.45
C VAL A 18 30.35 -3.59 1.78
N GLY A 19 30.31 -4.83 2.25
CA GLY A 19 30.98 -5.36 3.43
C GLY A 19 32.15 -6.27 3.08
N THR A 20 32.98 -6.55 4.08
CA THR A 20 34.21 -7.34 3.90
C THR A 20 33.97 -8.83 3.62
N ARG A 21 32.76 -9.34 3.83
CA ARG A 21 32.39 -10.75 3.60
C ARG A 21 31.69 -11.03 2.28
N GLN A 22 31.36 -9.99 1.50
CA GLN A 22 30.63 -10.18 0.24
C GLN A 22 31.51 -10.68 -0.89
N ILE A 23 32.83 -10.53 -0.75
CA ILE A 23 33.79 -10.88 -1.79
C ILE A 23 34.77 -11.93 -1.27
N GLY A 24 35.05 -12.90 -2.13
CA GLY A 24 36.13 -13.85 -1.98
C GLY A 24 37.07 -13.84 -3.19
N TRP A 25 38.21 -14.51 -3.03
CA TRP A 25 39.15 -14.78 -4.09
C TRP A 25 39.39 -16.28 -4.22
N ASN A 26 39.21 -16.81 -5.42
CA ASN A 26 39.56 -18.18 -5.76
C ASN A 26 41.08 -18.30 -5.97
N CYS A 27 41.75 -18.84 -4.96
CA CYS A 27 43.20 -18.93 -4.90
C CYS A 27 43.72 -20.09 -5.77
N LYS A 28 45.04 -20.11 -6.04
CA LYS A 28 45.67 -21.17 -6.85
C LYS A 28 45.45 -22.59 -6.30
N ASP A 29 45.26 -22.74 -5.00
CA ASP A 29 44.99 -24.01 -4.33
C ASP A 29 43.51 -24.44 -4.38
N GLY A 30 42.65 -23.68 -5.08
CA GLY A 30 41.23 -23.94 -5.23
C GLY A 30 40.37 -23.52 -4.04
N VAL A 31 40.96 -22.91 -3.01
CA VAL A 31 40.23 -22.42 -1.84
C VAL A 31 39.74 -20.99 -2.09
N ILE A 32 38.45 -20.75 -1.85
CA ILE A 32 37.88 -19.40 -1.87
C ILE A 32 38.12 -18.74 -0.52
N ARG A 33 38.91 -17.66 -0.52
CA ARG A 33 39.28 -16.91 0.67
C ARG A 33 38.56 -15.57 0.71
N SER A 34 37.87 -15.30 1.82
CA SER A 34 37.15 -14.04 2.05
C SER A 34 38.11 -12.92 2.45
N PHE A 35 37.93 -11.73 1.87
CA PHE A 35 38.70 -10.52 2.20
C PHE A 35 38.45 -9.98 3.63
N GLY A 36 37.44 -10.51 4.34
CA GLY A 36 37.05 -10.06 5.68
C GLY A 36 37.36 -11.02 6.84
N ALA A 37 37.95 -12.19 6.57
CA ALA A 37 38.25 -13.19 7.60
C ALA A 37 39.72 -13.09 8.05
N ASP A 38 39.94 -12.33 9.13
CA ASP A 38 41.26 -11.94 9.64
C ASP A 38 41.74 -12.74 10.86
N GLY A 39 41.21 -13.94 11.11
CA GLY A 39 41.66 -14.78 12.22
C GLY A 39 41.20 -14.37 13.63
N ASN A 40 40.34 -13.35 13.76
CA ASN A 40 39.77 -12.94 15.03
C ASN A 40 38.62 -13.88 15.44
N ILE A 41 38.45 -14.13 16.75
CA ILE A 41 37.45 -15.00 17.41
C ILE A 41 36.46 -15.68 16.43
N GLY A 42 36.76 -16.94 16.08
CA GLY A 42 35.88 -17.80 15.28
C GLY A 42 35.97 -17.64 13.75
N TYR A 43 36.84 -16.77 13.22
CA TYR A 43 37.09 -16.62 11.78
C TYR A 43 38.42 -17.27 11.36
N PRO A 44 38.52 -17.85 10.14
CA PRO A 44 39.80 -18.24 9.55
C PRO A 44 40.71 -17.06 9.29
N ARG A 45 42.00 -17.36 9.05
CA ARG A 45 43.05 -16.40 8.70
C ARG A 45 43.16 -16.17 7.18
N HIS A 46 42.02 -16.05 6.49
CA HIS A 46 42.02 -15.84 5.03
C HIS A 46 42.80 -14.60 4.60
N VAL A 47 42.74 -13.51 5.37
CA VAL A 47 43.52 -12.29 5.09
C VAL A 47 45.03 -12.59 5.08
N ASP A 48 45.54 -13.39 6.02
CA ASP A 48 46.95 -13.81 6.03
C ASP A 48 47.31 -14.58 4.77
N GLU A 49 46.46 -15.55 4.44
CA GLU A 49 46.66 -16.44 3.30
C GLU A 49 46.56 -15.68 1.97
N LEU A 50 45.72 -14.63 1.89
CA LEU A 50 45.63 -13.74 0.72
C LEU A 50 46.89 -12.87 0.54
N TYR A 51 47.54 -12.43 1.62
CA TYR A 51 48.85 -11.78 1.51
C TYR A 51 49.94 -12.76 1.07
N GLN A 52 49.88 -14.00 1.56
CA GLN A 52 50.82 -15.06 1.15
C GLN A 52 50.68 -15.43 -0.34
N GLU A 53 49.46 -15.51 -0.87
CA GLU A 53 49.16 -15.76 -2.30
C GLU A 53 49.79 -14.72 -3.25
N ILE A 54 50.06 -13.51 -2.72
CA ILE A 54 50.69 -12.41 -3.46
C ILE A 54 52.15 -12.16 -3.03
N GLU A 55 52.74 -13.10 -2.28
CA GLU A 55 54.14 -13.07 -1.81
C GLU A 55 54.51 -11.83 -0.99
N ILE A 56 53.53 -11.23 -0.31
CA ILE A 56 53.75 -10.08 0.58
C ILE A 56 53.76 -10.57 2.03
N PRO A 57 54.86 -10.39 2.78
CA PRO A 57 54.90 -10.78 4.18
C PRO A 57 53.99 -9.86 5.00
N ARG A 58 53.10 -10.43 5.83
CA ARG A 58 52.29 -9.67 6.79
C ARG A 58 53.14 -9.30 8.02
N GLY A 59 53.45 -8.03 8.16
CA GLY A 59 54.04 -7.41 9.36
C GLY A 59 52.99 -7.05 10.44
N GLN A 60 53.47 -6.42 11.51
CA GLN A 60 52.61 -5.88 12.58
C GLN A 60 52.38 -4.39 12.34
N TYR A 61 51.16 -3.98 12.00
CA TYR A 61 50.86 -2.56 11.87
C TYR A 61 50.80 -1.89 13.25
N GLN A 62 51.53 -0.79 13.41
CA GLN A 62 51.38 0.15 14.52
C GLN A 62 50.82 1.46 13.97
N GLU A 63 49.95 2.16 14.70
CA GLU A 63 49.27 3.36 14.18
C GLU A 63 50.21 4.50 13.73
N LYS A 64 51.46 4.47 14.19
CA LYS A 64 52.54 5.40 13.80
C LYS A 64 53.45 4.86 12.69
N ASP A 65 53.32 3.59 12.33
CA ASP A 65 54.13 2.89 11.34
C ASP A 65 53.33 2.62 10.07
N LYS A 66 53.49 3.50 9.07
CA LYS A 66 52.81 3.41 7.78
C LYS A 66 53.47 2.43 6.79
N THR A 67 54.54 1.73 7.18
CA THR A 67 55.27 0.85 6.26
C THR A 67 54.42 -0.32 5.73
N HIS A 68 53.32 -0.64 6.41
CA HIS A 68 52.62 -1.90 6.24
C HIS A 68 51.09 -1.78 6.42
N PRO A 69 50.34 -1.25 5.43
CA PRO A 69 48.94 -0.84 5.58
C PRO A 69 47.92 -2.00 5.50
N TYR A 70 48.14 -3.09 6.25
CA TYR A 70 47.35 -4.32 6.11
C TYR A 70 45.86 -4.14 6.37
N SER A 71 45.06 -4.07 5.32
CA SER A 71 43.65 -3.74 5.41
C SER A 71 42.85 -4.41 4.29
N ALA A 72 41.52 -4.44 4.46
CA ALA A 72 40.61 -4.80 3.37
C ALA A 72 40.77 -3.85 2.18
N LYS A 73 41.03 -2.56 2.46
CA LYS A 73 41.32 -1.53 1.45
C LYS A 73 42.60 -1.85 0.66
N ASP A 74 43.71 -2.11 1.33
CA ASP A 74 45.00 -2.44 0.68
C ASP A 74 44.95 -3.78 -0.07
N LEU A 75 44.40 -4.84 0.53
CA LEU A 75 44.21 -6.11 -0.19
C LEU A 75 43.32 -5.93 -1.42
N GLY A 76 42.19 -5.23 -1.27
CA GLY A 76 41.29 -4.97 -2.37
C GLY A 76 41.99 -4.27 -3.54
N GLU A 77 42.78 -3.23 -3.25
CA GLU A 77 43.54 -2.49 -4.26
C GLU A 77 44.54 -3.38 -4.98
N ARG A 78 45.35 -4.13 -4.22
CA ARG A 78 46.36 -5.04 -4.79
C ARG A 78 45.71 -6.07 -5.69
N TYR A 79 44.66 -6.73 -5.25
CA TYR A 79 43.98 -7.74 -6.06
C TYR A 79 43.26 -7.14 -7.26
N TYR A 80 42.74 -5.91 -7.15
CA TYR A 80 42.19 -5.18 -8.28
C TYR A 80 43.28 -4.90 -9.33
N ASP A 81 44.42 -4.36 -8.91
CA ASP A 81 45.57 -4.11 -9.78
C ASP A 81 46.08 -5.39 -10.43
N ARG A 82 46.12 -6.51 -9.71
CA ARG A 82 46.47 -7.81 -10.30
C ARG A 82 45.49 -8.21 -11.40
N CYS A 83 44.19 -8.06 -11.20
CA CYS A 83 43.21 -8.31 -12.26
C CYS A 83 43.45 -7.44 -13.50
N ILE A 84 43.72 -6.14 -13.30
CA ILE A 84 43.95 -5.20 -14.41
C ILE A 84 45.27 -5.51 -15.14
N TYR A 85 46.38 -5.59 -14.41
CA TYR A 85 47.72 -5.59 -14.97
C TYR A 85 48.32 -6.98 -15.17
N GLU A 86 48.08 -7.93 -14.26
CA GLU A 86 48.65 -9.29 -14.36
C GLU A 86 47.74 -10.25 -15.12
N PHE A 87 46.42 -10.14 -14.90
CA PHE A 87 45.43 -11.03 -15.52
C PHE A 87 44.69 -10.39 -16.70
N SER A 88 45.19 -9.27 -17.24
CA SER A 88 44.67 -8.64 -18.47
C SER A 88 43.15 -8.36 -18.41
N TYR A 89 42.71 -7.70 -17.34
CA TYR A 89 41.30 -7.42 -17.03
C TYR A 89 40.44 -8.67 -16.75
N ASP A 90 41.05 -9.79 -16.37
CA ASP A 90 40.32 -10.99 -15.94
C ASP A 90 39.99 -10.94 -14.43
N PHE A 91 38.69 -10.86 -14.14
CA PHE A 91 38.12 -10.89 -12.80
C PHE A 91 37.50 -12.27 -12.46
N SER A 92 37.76 -13.32 -13.25
CA SER A 92 37.18 -14.66 -13.07
C SER A 92 37.39 -15.23 -11.66
N ARG A 93 38.53 -14.91 -11.03
CA ARG A 93 38.89 -15.35 -9.66
C ARG A 93 38.16 -14.62 -8.54
N VAL A 94 37.53 -13.48 -8.81
CA VAL A 94 36.72 -12.77 -7.83
C VAL A 94 35.40 -13.50 -7.64
N GLU A 95 34.99 -13.74 -6.40
CA GLU A 95 33.79 -14.49 -6.06
C GLU A 95 32.80 -13.60 -5.32
N LEU A 96 31.54 -13.58 -5.76
CA LEU A 96 30.45 -12.85 -5.12
C LEU A 96 29.76 -13.78 -4.11
N LEU A 97 30.18 -13.73 -2.85
CA LEU A 97 29.81 -14.73 -1.85
C LEU A 97 28.34 -14.62 -1.42
N LEU A 98 27.83 -13.41 -1.20
CA LEU A 98 26.47 -13.21 -0.70
C LEU A 98 25.48 -12.73 -1.77
N ASP A 99 25.97 -12.03 -2.79
CA ASP A 99 25.10 -11.24 -3.66
C ASP A 99 24.85 -11.88 -5.04
N TYR A 100 25.59 -12.94 -5.41
CA TYR A 100 25.49 -13.56 -6.73
C TYR A 100 24.05 -13.94 -7.10
N GLN A 101 23.36 -14.66 -6.22
CA GLN A 101 22.00 -15.14 -6.49
C GLN A 101 20.97 -14.00 -6.53
N ILE A 102 21.16 -12.95 -5.71
CA ILE A 102 20.31 -11.77 -5.71
C ILE A 102 20.43 -11.05 -7.06
N ILE A 103 21.67 -10.82 -7.51
CA ILE A 103 21.95 -10.14 -8.78
C ILE A 103 21.44 -10.99 -9.96
N GLU A 104 21.73 -12.28 -9.97
CA GLU A 104 21.30 -13.18 -11.04
C GLU A 104 19.78 -13.20 -11.18
N ALA A 105 19.06 -13.30 -10.05
CA ALA A 105 17.61 -13.26 -10.05
C ALA A 105 17.07 -11.88 -10.46
N GLY A 106 17.70 -10.80 -10.01
CA GLY A 106 17.35 -9.45 -10.41
C GLY A 106 17.51 -9.24 -11.92
N VAL A 107 18.62 -9.67 -12.52
CA VAL A 107 18.85 -9.60 -13.97
C VAL A 107 17.78 -10.38 -14.74
N LYS A 108 17.40 -11.57 -14.27
CA LYS A 108 16.29 -12.35 -14.84
C LYS A 108 14.94 -11.61 -14.74
N GLN A 109 14.79 -10.71 -13.77
CA GLN A 109 13.62 -9.84 -13.57
C GLN A 109 13.82 -8.43 -14.17
N GLY A 110 14.81 -8.24 -15.05
CA GLY A 110 14.99 -6.98 -15.77
C GLY A 110 15.74 -5.89 -15.02
N LEU A 111 16.54 -6.23 -14.00
CA LEU A 111 17.47 -5.31 -13.33
C LEU A 111 18.36 -4.59 -14.37
N LYS A 112 18.38 -3.26 -14.34
CA LYS A 112 19.19 -2.45 -15.25
C LYS A 112 20.35 -1.75 -14.56
N HIS A 113 20.27 -1.57 -13.25
CA HIS A 113 21.22 -0.75 -12.51
C HIS A 113 21.52 -1.31 -11.12
N ILE A 114 22.80 -1.34 -10.77
CA ILE A 114 23.29 -1.64 -9.43
C ILE A 114 24.08 -0.45 -8.90
N ILE A 115 23.85 -0.11 -7.63
CA ILE A 115 24.66 0.84 -6.88
C ILE A 115 25.36 0.09 -5.75
N LEU A 116 26.68 0.12 -5.78
CA LEU A 116 27.53 -0.46 -4.74
C LEU A 116 27.96 0.65 -3.79
N TRP A 117 27.49 0.61 -2.55
CA TRP A 117 27.88 1.55 -1.51
C TRP A 117 29.07 1.00 -0.72
N GLY A 118 30.27 1.51 -0.98
CA GLY A 118 31.47 1.18 -0.20
C GLY A 118 31.80 2.24 0.85
N THR A 119 32.62 1.88 1.83
CA THR A 119 33.15 2.84 2.81
C THR A 119 34.53 3.36 2.40
N ASP A 120 34.75 4.67 2.55
CA ASP A 120 36.05 5.32 2.44
C ASP A 120 36.17 6.39 3.53
N GLN A 121 36.69 6.03 4.71
CA GLN A 121 36.70 6.94 5.85
C GLN A 121 37.80 8.01 5.71
N PRO A 122 37.58 9.25 6.21
CA PRO A 122 38.58 10.30 6.10
C PRO A 122 39.86 10.01 6.90
N ASP A 123 40.99 10.58 6.48
CA ASP A 123 42.31 10.21 6.99
C ASP A 123 42.57 10.54 8.47
N ASN A 124 41.72 11.38 9.07
CA ASN A 124 41.74 11.71 10.50
C ASN A 124 41.11 10.61 11.39
N VAL A 125 40.38 9.65 10.82
CA VAL A 125 39.84 8.49 11.54
C VAL A 125 40.95 7.49 11.86
N SER A 126 40.92 6.90 13.05
CA SER A 126 41.88 5.87 13.46
C SER A 126 41.95 4.74 12.43
N TRP A 127 43.18 4.28 12.16
CA TRP A 127 43.43 3.19 11.22
C TRP A 127 42.68 1.92 11.61
N PHE A 128 42.45 1.69 12.91
CA PHE A 128 41.71 0.53 13.40
C PHE A 128 40.33 0.39 12.74
N TYR A 129 39.67 1.51 12.42
CA TYR A 129 38.41 1.54 11.71
C TYR A 129 38.61 1.58 10.19
N ARG A 130 39.56 2.39 9.70
CA ARG A 130 39.84 2.52 8.25
C ARG A 130 40.34 1.25 7.59
N ARG A 131 40.94 0.33 8.36
CA ARG A 131 41.40 -0.97 7.84
C ARG A 131 40.26 -1.85 7.29
N LEU A 132 39.01 -1.51 7.63
CA LEU A 132 37.81 -2.19 7.17
C LEU A 132 37.13 -1.48 5.99
N ASP A 133 37.73 -0.40 5.46
CA ASP A 133 37.18 0.34 4.32
C ASP A 133 37.03 -0.56 3.09
N THR A 134 35.88 -0.43 2.42
CA THR A 134 35.45 -1.35 1.36
C THR A 134 35.45 -0.75 -0.04
N ILE A 135 35.98 0.47 -0.23
CA ILE A 135 36.10 1.13 -1.55
C ILE A 135 36.65 0.21 -2.64
N TRP A 136 37.76 -0.48 -2.39
CA TRP A 136 38.37 -1.36 -3.37
C TRP A 136 37.67 -2.71 -3.50
N LEU A 137 36.99 -3.17 -2.45
CA LEU A 137 36.09 -4.32 -2.55
C LEU A 137 34.91 -3.97 -3.47
N ALA A 138 34.31 -2.79 -3.34
CA ALA A 138 33.25 -2.34 -4.22
C ALA A 138 33.73 -2.26 -5.69
N LYS A 139 34.98 -1.85 -5.93
CA LYS A 139 35.60 -1.85 -7.27
C LYS A 139 35.84 -3.25 -7.84
N LEU A 140 36.28 -4.20 -7.03
CA LEU A 140 36.39 -5.62 -7.42
C LEU A 140 35.02 -6.21 -7.78
N MET A 141 34.00 -5.92 -6.96
CA MET A 141 32.63 -6.35 -7.19
C MET A 141 32.05 -5.73 -8.46
N GLU A 142 32.26 -4.43 -8.70
CA GLU A 142 31.87 -3.74 -9.94
C GLU A 142 32.41 -4.47 -11.17
N ALA A 143 33.70 -4.75 -11.18
CA ALA A 143 34.37 -5.39 -12.31
C ALA A 143 33.92 -6.85 -12.50
N LYS A 144 33.75 -7.62 -11.41
CA LYS A 144 33.21 -8.98 -11.47
C LYS A 144 31.76 -9.02 -11.99
N ILE A 145 30.92 -8.09 -11.54
CA ILE A 145 29.54 -8.00 -12.03
C ILE A 145 29.52 -7.66 -13.52
N LYS A 146 30.32 -6.67 -13.96
CA LYS A 146 30.40 -6.29 -15.38
C LYS A 146 30.97 -7.39 -16.26
N SER A 147 31.83 -8.27 -15.74
CA SER A 147 32.35 -9.41 -16.51
C SER A 147 31.30 -10.52 -16.70
N ILE A 148 30.42 -10.75 -15.72
CA ILE A 148 29.32 -11.72 -15.83
C ILE A 148 28.13 -11.13 -16.59
N TRP A 149 27.78 -9.87 -16.33
CA TRP A 149 26.62 -9.16 -16.89
C TRP A 149 27.04 -7.82 -17.54
N PRO A 150 27.58 -7.85 -18.77
CA PRO A 150 28.16 -6.65 -19.42
C PRO A 150 27.17 -5.51 -19.68
N ASN A 151 25.89 -5.84 -19.81
CA ASN A 151 24.83 -4.86 -20.10
C ASN A 151 24.30 -4.14 -18.85
N LEU A 152 24.74 -4.56 -17.66
CA LEU A 152 24.27 -4.00 -16.40
C LEU A 152 25.06 -2.73 -16.06
N LYS A 153 24.35 -1.62 -15.81
CA LYS A 153 25.01 -0.42 -15.26
C LYS A 153 25.37 -0.71 -13.81
N VAL A 154 26.63 -0.52 -13.44
CA VAL A 154 27.09 -0.66 -12.04
C VAL A 154 27.86 0.59 -11.68
N ASP A 155 27.39 1.30 -10.66
CA ASP A 155 28.01 2.49 -10.11
C ASP A 155 28.55 2.19 -8.71
N VAL A 156 29.77 2.66 -8.43
CA VAL A 156 30.40 2.55 -7.10
C VAL A 156 30.32 3.90 -6.43
N HIS A 157 29.62 3.97 -5.29
CA HIS A 157 29.49 5.16 -4.47
C HIS A 157 30.26 4.96 -3.16
N THR A 158 31.26 5.81 -2.93
CA THR A 158 32.20 5.70 -1.80
C THR A 158 32.44 7.08 -1.20
N PRO A 159 31.47 7.61 -0.44
CA PRO A 159 31.57 8.95 0.10
C PRO A 159 32.65 8.99 1.19
N LYS A 160 33.39 10.10 1.23
CA LYS A 160 34.46 10.29 2.21
C LYS A 160 33.90 10.76 3.55
N ILE A 161 33.23 9.85 4.26
CA ILE A 161 32.49 10.09 5.52
C ILE A 161 32.85 9.05 6.59
N GLU A 162 32.77 9.43 7.86
CA GLU A 162 33.00 8.47 8.96
C GLU A 162 31.89 7.40 8.99
N ALA A 163 32.26 6.13 9.16
CA ALA A 163 31.31 5.02 9.04
C ALA A 163 30.30 4.91 10.21
N ASN A 164 30.40 5.81 11.20
CA ASN A 164 29.52 5.98 12.35
C ASN A 164 28.78 7.33 12.35
N ASP A 165 29.02 8.22 11.39
CA ASP A 165 28.30 9.48 11.26
C ASP A 165 26.93 9.26 10.62
N ASN A 166 25.96 8.89 11.47
CA ASN A 166 24.59 8.60 11.04
C ASN A 166 23.93 9.75 10.25
N SER A 167 24.28 11.00 10.55
CA SER A 167 23.64 12.16 9.91
C SER A 167 24.18 12.35 8.50
N ALA A 168 25.51 12.37 8.34
CA ALA A 168 26.15 12.50 7.03
C ALA A 168 25.80 11.31 6.11
N ILE A 169 25.82 10.08 6.66
CA ILE A 169 25.42 8.88 5.91
C ILE A 169 23.98 9.00 5.42
N ARG A 170 23.07 9.46 6.27
CA ARG A 170 21.65 9.62 5.90
C ARG A 170 21.48 10.69 4.83
N GLU A 171 22.09 11.85 4.97
CA GLU A 171 21.98 12.95 3.99
C GLU A 171 22.49 12.51 2.60
N GLU A 172 23.62 11.80 2.55
CA GLU A 172 24.16 11.27 1.28
C GLU A 172 23.27 10.18 0.68
N LEU A 173 22.74 9.27 1.52
CA LEU A 173 21.80 8.25 1.06
C LEU A 173 20.49 8.85 0.55
N GLU A 174 19.92 9.84 1.23
CA GLU A 174 18.73 10.54 0.78
C GLU A 174 18.97 11.19 -0.58
N GLN A 175 20.10 11.89 -0.77
CA GLN A 175 20.45 12.51 -2.04
C GLN A 175 20.63 11.48 -3.16
N LEU A 176 21.39 10.41 -2.92
CA LEU A 176 21.64 9.35 -3.88
C LEU A 176 20.34 8.64 -4.29
N ILE A 177 19.57 8.18 -3.31
CA ILE A 177 18.35 7.39 -3.51
C ILE A 177 17.25 8.24 -4.17
N LEU A 178 17.08 9.50 -3.76
CA LEU A 178 16.10 10.40 -4.38
C LEU A 178 16.44 10.70 -5.84
N ARG A 179 17.72 10.93 -6.16
CA ARG A 179 18.14 11.22 -7.53
C ARG A 179 17.89 10.02 -8.44
N GLU A 180 18.26 8.83 -8.00
CA GLU A 180 18.06 7.60 -8.76
C GLU A 180 16.59 7.24 -8.93
N ALA A 181 15.78 7.45 -7.88
CA ALA A 181 14.34 7.36 -8.01
C ALA A 181 13.85 8.35 -9.07
N LEU A 182 14.15 9.66 -8.95
CA LEU A 182 13.64 10.71 -9.83
C LEU A 182 14.10 10.59 -11.29
N ASP A 183 15.36 10.23 -11.51
CA ASP A 183 15.95 10.10 -12.85
C ASP A 183 15.37 8.90 -13.61
N PHE A 184 14.99 7.83 -12.90
CA PHE A 184 14.31 6.66 -13.49
C PHE A 184 12.78 6.81 -13.51
N PHE A 185 12.19 7.60 -12.60
CA PHE A 185 10.76 7.95 -12.52
C PHE A 185 10.35 9.01 -13.55
N SER A 186 10.86 8.94 -14.79
CA SER A 186 10.23 9.60 -15.94
C SER A 186 9.32 8.59 -16.63
N PRO A 187 8.07 8.39 -16.16
CA PRO A 187 7.24 7.30 -16.63
C PRO A 187 6.76 7.68 -18.03
N THR A 188 7.21 6.97 -19.05
CA THR A 188 6.60 7.04 -20.39
C THR A 188 5.22 6.35 -20.42
N GLY A 189 4.77 5.76 -19.31
CA GLY A 189 3.45 5.14 -19.15
C GLY A 189 2.90 5.26 -17.72
N ILE A 190 1.58 5.29 -17.59
CA ILE A 190 0.82 5.53 -16.34
C ILE A 190 0.93 4.33 -15.35
N ASP A 191 1.43 3.18 -15.78
CA ASP A 191 1.37 1.91 -15.03
C ASP A 191 2.72 1.29 -14.64
N GLU A 192 3.87 1.85 -15.04
CA GLU A 192 5.18 1.32 -14.62
C GLU A 192 5.58 1.87 -13.24
N GLN A 193 5.53 1.02 -12.22
CA GLN A 193 6.04 1.35 -10.88
C GLN A 193 7.52 0.99 -10.80
N PHE A 194 8.35 1.94 -10.37
CA PHE A 194 9.75 1.67 -10.04
C PHE A 194 9.82 0.68 -8.87
N VAL A 195 10.72 -0.30 -9.00
CA VAL A 195 10.99 -1.32 -7.98
C VAL A 195 12.46 -1.25 -7.57
N LEU A 196 12.67 -0.95 -6.29
CA LEU A 196 13.97 -0.85 -5.65
C LEU A 196 14.22 -2.07 -4.75
N TRP A 197 15.35 -2.74 -4.96
CA TRP A 197 15.86 -3.75 -4.03
C TRP A 197 17.04 -3.20 -3.24
N ILE A 198 17.15 -3.63 -1.99
CA ILE A 198 18.20 -3.23 -1.08
C ILE A 198 18.78 -4.47 -0.44
N GLN A 199 20.09 -4.65 -0.55
CA GLN A 199 20.87 -5.59 0.23
C GLN A 199 21.74 -4.76 1.17
N ASN A 200 21.61 -5.00 2.49
CA ASN A 200 22.39 -4.28 3.49
C ASN A 200 23.23 -5.19 4.42
N LYS A 201 23.28 -6.49 4.12
CA LYS A 201 23.93 -7.52 4.95
C LYS A 201 25.45 -7.54 4.68
N GLY A 202 26.16 -6.56 5.23
CA GLY A 202 27.62 -6.45 5.09
C GLY A 202 28.24 -5.19 5.67
N CYS A 203 27.47 -4.11 5.78
CA CYS A 203 27.98 -2.81 6.21
C CYS A 203 27.90 -2.57 7.73
N THR A 204 28.38 -1.41 8.18
CA THR A 204 28.25 -0.97 9.58
C THR A 204 26.77 -0.73 9.93
N PRO A 205 26.36 -0.87 11.21
CA PRO A 205 24.98 -0.62 11.61
C PRO A 205 24.43 0.77 11.23
N ALA A 206 25.29 1.79 11.22
CA ALA A 206 24.94 3.15 10.80
C ALA A 206 24.48 3.21 9.33
N ILE A 207 25.22 2.56 8.43
CA ILE A 207 24.90 2.49 7.00
C ILE A 207 23.67 1.62 6.78
N ALA A 208 23.59 0.44 7.41
CA ALA A 208 22.44 -0.44 7.27
C ALA A 208 21.13 0.26 7.68
N SER A 209 21.15 0.93 8.83
CA SER A 209 20.03 1.70 9.36
C SER A 209 19.70 2.91 8.48
N GLY A 210 20.71 3.66 8.02
CA GLY A 210 20.51 4.79 7.12
C GLY A 210 19.81 4.39 5.82
N VAL A 211 20.24 3.29 5.21
CA VAL A 211 19.62 2.75 4.00
C VAL A 211 18.19 2.32 4.27
N GLU A 212 17.93 1.59 5.37
CA GLU A 212 16.57 1.17 5.75
C GLU A 212 15.63 2.36 6.00
N ILE A 213 16.10 3.43 6.64
CA ILE A 213 15.30 4.64 6.90
C ILE A 213 14.94 5.36 5.59
N CYS A 214 15.92 5.53 4.69
CA CYS A 214 15.69 6.19 3.40
C CYS A 214 14.72 5.38 2.54
N ALA A 215 14.91 4.05 2.53
CA ALA A 215 14.04 3.11 1.86
C ALA A 215 12.61 3.12 2.40
N ALA A 216 12.46 3.18 3.73
CA ALA A 216 11.19 3.37 4.42
C ALA A 216 10.48 4.68 4.02
N ALA A 217 11.23 5.77 3.79
CA ALA A 217 10.64 7.02 3.32
C ALA A 217 10.10 6.92 1.88
N LEU A 218 10.72 6.06 1.06
CA LEU A 218 10.36 5.88 -0.34
C LEU A 218 9.20 4.94 -0.62
N VAL A 219 8.78 4.10 0.34
CA VAL A 219 7.75 3.07 0.09
C VAL A 219 6.46 3.63 -0.54
N ARG A 220 6.13 4.91 -0.28
CA ARG A 220 4.95 5.61 -0.84
C ARG A 220 5.07 5.99 -2.31
N GLN A 221 6.29 6.06 -2.81
CA GLN A 221 6.61 6.50 -4.16
C GLN A 221 6.95 5.30 -5.06
N CYS A 222 7.63 4.28 -4.54
CA CYS A 222 8.03 3.07 -5.26
C CYS A 222 7.82 1.78 -4.45
N GLN A 223 7.91 0.63 -5.12
CA GLN A 223 7.97 -0.65 -4.41
C GLN A 223 9.40 -0.87 -3.90
N VAL A 224 9.53 -1.14 -2.59
CA VAL A 224 10.84 -1.33 -1.97
C VAL A 224 10.90 -2.69 -1.26
N PHE A 225 11.93 -3.46 -1.56
CA PHE A 225 12.18 -4.77 -0.97
C PHE A 225 13.57 -4.82 -0.33
N ASN A 226 13.65 -5.41 0.86
CA ASN A 226 14.92 -5.84 1.42
C ASN A 226 15.24 -7.25 0.88
N ALA A 227 16.33 -7.37 0.14
CA ALA A 227 16.88 -8.60 -0.40
C ALA A 227 17.92 -9.15 0.58
N THR A 228 17.48 -10.00 1.51
CA THR A 228 18.35 -10.57 2.54
C THR A 228 18.92 -11.91 2.08
N PRO A 229 20.24 -12.05 1.87
CA PRO A 229 20.83 -13.34 1.54
C PRO A 229 20.76 -14.28 2.76
N ASP A 230 20.50 -15.55 2.50
CA ASP A 230 20.53 -16.60 3.53
C ASP A 230 21.98 -16.90 3.90
N ASP A 231 22.28 -17.04 5.20
CA ASP A 231 23.60 -17.51 5.59
C ASP A 231 23.73 -19.02 5.26
N PRO A 232 24.86 -19.46 4.68
CA PRO A 232 25.15 -20.89 4.58
C PRO A 232 25.25 -21.51 5.98
N GLU A 233 24.98 -22.82 6.10
CA GLU A 233 25.05 -23.54 7.39
C GLU A 233 26.38 -23.33 8.12
N SER A 234 27.48 -23.33 7.36
CA SER A 234 28.76 -22.80 7.79
C SER A 234 29.29 -21.86 6.72
N PHE A 235 29.57 -20.61 7.09
CA PHE A 235 30.19 -19.66 6.18
C PHE A 235 31.65 -20.04 5.86
N PHE A 236 32.31 -20.76 6.77
CA PHE A 236 33.68 -21.25 6.60
C PHE A 236 33.71 -22.77 6.75
N ALA A 237 33.53 -23.48 5.65
CA ALA A 237 33.54 -24.94 5.63
C ALA A 237 34.97 -25.49 5.57
N PRO A 238 35.26 -26.65 6.18
CA PRO A 238 36.57 -27.28 6.03
C PRO A 238 36.81 -27.74 4.59
N HIS A 239 37.99 -27.46 4.06
CA HIS A 239 38.47 -27.93 2.75
C HIS A 239 39.34 -29.19 2.93
N PRO A 240 39.39 -30.12 1.95
CA PRO A 240 40.24 -31.32 2.03
C PRO A 240 41.73 -31.06 2.28
N SER A 241 42.23 -29.87 1.95
CA SER A 241 43.61 -29.44 2.23
C SER A 241 43.87 -29.08 3.71
N GLY A 242 42.84 -29.07 4.55
CA GLY A 242 42.90 -28.60 5.94
C GLY A 242 42.66 -27.08 6.10
N ALA A 243 42.58 -26.33 4.99
CA ALA A 243 42.16 -24.92 5.00
C ALA A 243 40.66 -24.78 5.28
N GLN A 244 40.21 -23.56 5.58
CA GLN A 244 38.77 -23.24 5.61
C GLN A 244 38.39 -22.52 4.30
N PHE A 245 37.17 -22.76 3.84
CA PHE A 245 36.65 -22.31 2.55
C PHE A 245 35.45 -21.39 2.76
N ALA A 246 35.49 -20.19 2.19
CA ALA A 246 34.36 -19.27 2.23
C ALA A 246 33.23 -19.76 1.31
N CYS A 247 32.04 -19.99 1.87
CA CYS A 247 30.91 -20.54 1.15
C CYS A 247 30.00 -19.44 0.57
N HIS A 248 29.41 -19.70 -0.59
CA HIS A 248 28.38 -18.84 -1.17
C HIS A 248 27.06 -18.96 -0.39
N SER A 249 26.28 -17.89 -0.42
CA SER A 249 24.90 -17.91 0.05
C SER A 249 24.05 -18.87 -0.80
N PRO A 250 23.28 -19.77 -0.18
CA PRO A 250 22.48 -20.76 -0.91
C PRO A 250 21.17 -20.19 -1.46
N GLY A 251 20.73 -19.03 -0.96
CA GLY A 251 19.40 -18.48 -1.18
C GLY A 251 19.31 -17.00 -0.79
N TYR A 252 18.16 -16.39 -1.05
CA TYR A 252 17.81 -15.09 -0.50
C TYR A 252 16.31 -14.96 -0.28
N LYS A 253 15.92 -13.99 0.56
CA LYS A 253 14.53 -13.64 0.83
C LYS A 253 14.27 -12.20 0.41
N LEU A 254 13.12 -11.97 -0.22
CA LEU A 254 12.60 -10.64 -0.51
C LEU A 254 11.52 -10.27 0.49
N ILE A 255 11.84 -9.30 1.33
CA ILE A 255 10.93 -8.80 2.37
C ILE A 255 10.40 -7.43 1.91
N PRO A 256 9.10 -7.28 1.61
CA PRO A 256 8.54 -5.99 1.21
C PRO A 256 8.60 -5.01 2.39
N MET A 257 9.26 -3.86 2.22
CA MET A 257 9.42 -2.90 3.31
C MET A 257 8.11 -2.24 3.75
N GLY A 258 7.08 -2.26 2.91
CA GLY A 258 5.73 -1.83 3.29
C GLY A 258 5.18 -2.61 4.49
N GLU A 259 5.55 -3.89 4.65
CA GLU A 259 5.00 -4.75 5.72
C GLU A 259 5.32 -4.23 7.13
N TYR A 260 6.46 -3.55 7.32
CA TYR A 260 6.81 -2.94 8.60
C TYR A 260 5.77 -1.92 9.08
N PHE A 261 5.09 -1.24 8.15
CA PHE A 261 4.10 -0.21 8.46
C PHE A 261 2.68 -0.76 8.62
N TRP A 262 2.44 -2.02 8.21
CA TRP A 262 1.10 -2.58 8.15
C TRP A 262 0.34 -2.51 9.48
N PRO A 263 0.92 -2.85 10.65
CA PRO A 263 0.16 -2.79 11.92
C PRO A 263 -0.45 -1.40 12.19
N LEU A 264 0.30 -0.33 11.92
CA LEU A 264 -0.16 1.05 12.11
C LEU A 264 -1.11 1.49 10.99
N GLU A 265 -0.74 1.24 9.73
CA GLU A 265 -1.52 1.67 8.58
C GLU A 265 -2.85 0.94 8.48
N ARG A 266 -2.91 -0.34 8.86
CA ARG A 266 -4.15 -1.11 9.00
C ARG A 266 -5.16 -0.42 9.90
N VAL A 267 -4.73 0.10 11.06
CA VAL A 267 -5.61 0.84 11.98
C VAL A 267 -6.15 2.10 11.31
N ARG A 268 -5.32 2.81 10.54
CA ARG A 268 -5.74 4.00 9.77
C ARG A 268 -6.71 3.64 8.66
N VAL A 269 -6.44 2.58 7.90
CA VAL A 269 -7.33 2.05 6.85
C VAL A 269 -8.68 1.67 7.46
N ILE A 270 -8.70 0.90 8.56
CA ILE A 270 -9.95 0.51 9.23
C ILE A 270 -10.71 1.73 9.74
N SER A 271 -10.02 2.72 10.32
CA SER A 271 -10.64 3.96 10.78
C SER A 271 -11.27 4.75 9.62
N ALA A 272 -10.52 4.95 8.52
CA ALA A 272 -11.02 5.59 7.30
C ALA A 272 -12.21 4.81 6.72
N TRP A 273 -12.10 3.49 6.62
CA TRP A 273 -13.15 2.60 6.14
C TRP A 273 -14.42 2.73 6.98
N LYS A 274 -14.33 2.65 8.32
CA LYS A 274 -15.47 2.79 9.23
C LYS A 274 -16.14 4.16 9.14
N ARG A 275 -15.37 5.21 8.86
CA ARG A 275 -15.90 6.55 8.59
C ARG A 275 -16.53 6.62 7.20
N GLY A 276 -16.29 5.68 6.28
CA GLY A 276 -16.69 5.77 4.88
C GLY A 276 -15.79 6.68 4.04
N ASP A 277 -14.57 6.96 4.51
CA ASP A 277 -13.56 7.72 3.76
C ASP A 277 -12.74 6.75 2.92
N PHE A 278 -13.38 6.22 1.88
CA PHE A 278 -12.78 5.16 1.08
C PHE A 278 -11.62 5.67 0.22
N SER A 279 -11.60 6.97 -0.11
CA SER A 279 -10.48 7.62 -0.77
C SER A 279 -9.23 7.64 0.13
N GLU A 280 -9.39 8.04 1.41
CA GLU A 280 -8.29 7.97 2.38
C GLU A 280 -7.83 6.51 2.59
N ALA A 281 -8.77 5.57 2.75
CA ALA A 281 -8.44 4.15 2.88
C ALA A 281 -7.64 3.64 1.68
N GLN A 282 -8.01 4.03 0.45
CA GLN A 282 -7.31 3.67 -0.77
C GLN A 282 -5.88 4.22 -0.81
N ILE A 283 -5.65 5.45 -0.35
CA ILE A 283 -4.31 6.05 -0.27
C ILE A 283 -3.40 5.21 0.63
N TRP A 284 -3.87 4.86 1.84
CA TRP A 284 -3.09 4.05 2.77
C TRP A 284 -2.85 2.62 2.24
N LEU A 285 -3.83 2.04 1.54
CA LEU A 285 -3.69 0.71 0.94
C LEU A 285 -2.75 0.67 -0.28
N LYS A 286 -2.40 1.82 -0.87
CA LYS A 286 -1.54 1.89 -2.06
C LYS A 286 -0.21 1.16 -1.87
N LEU A 287 0.35 1.24 -0.66
CA LEU A 287 1.60 0.62 -0.23
C LEU A 287 1.55 -0.91 -0.14
N HIS A 288 0.36 -1.45 0.07
CA HIS A 288 0.18 -2.87 0.39
C HIS A 288 -0.56 -3.59 -0.73
N GLN A 289 -0.49 -3.08 -1.95
CA GLN A 289 -1.17 -3.68 -3.11
C GLN A 289 -0.66 -5.09 -3.41
N ASN A 290 0.59 -5.41 -3.09
CA ASN A 290 1.12 -6.78 -3.18
C ASN A 290 0.26 -7.81 -2.44
N ARG A 291 -0.36 -7.42 -1.31
CA ARG A 291 -1.13 -8.31 -0.42
C ARG A 291 -2.62 -8.01 -0.36
N TYR A 292 -2.97 -6.74 -0.53
CA TYR A 292 -4.33 -6.21 -0.36
C TYR A 292 -4.84 -5.51 -1.63
N SER A 293 -4.37 -5.92 -2.81
CA SER A 293 -4.82 -5.39 -4.11
C SER A 293 -6.35 -5.38 -4.26
N LEU A 294 -7.03 -6.43 -3.82
CA LEU A 294 -8.49 -6.54 -3.88
C LEU A 294 -9.19 -5.48 -3.03
N ILE A 295 -8.69 -5.25 -1.81
CA ILE A 295 -9.24 -4.26 -0.87
C ILE A 295 -8.91 -2.84 -1.36
N TYR A 296 -7.70 -2.61 -1.89
CA TYR A 296 -7.31 -1.36 -2.53
C TYR A 296 -8.25 -0.99 -3.68
N LYS A 297 -8.55 -1.95 -4.59
CA LYS A 297 -9.49 -1.75 -5.69
C LYS A 297 -10.90 -1.48 -5.17
N LEU A 298 -11.36 -2.27 -4.18
CA LEU A 298 -12.68 -2.09 -3.59
C LEU A 298 -12.84 -0.73 -2.92
N ALA A 299 -11.82 -0.21 -2.23
CA ALA A 299 -11.84 1.12 -1.63
C ALA A 299 -12.13 2.19 -2.70
N GLY A 300 -11.43 2.14 -3.83
CA GLY A 300 -11.68 3.06 -4.96
C GLY A 300 -13.09 2.93 -5.54
N ILE A 301 -13.64 1.71 -5.60
CA ILE A 301 -15.01 1.46 -6.07
C ILE A 301 -16.04 2.05 -5.08
N LEU A 302 -15.88 1.81 -3.79
CA LEU A 302 -16.77 2.36 -2.75
C LEU A 302 -16.68 3.89 -2.68
N ALA A 303 -15.52 4.48 -2.96
CA ALA A 303 -15.37 5.93 -3.06
C ALA A 303 -16.26 6.54 -4.16
N LEU A 304 -16.38 5.89 -5.33
CA LEU A 304 -17.28 6.33 -6.40
C LEU A 304 -18.74 6.38 -5.92
N SER A 305 -19.18 5.35 -5.18
CA SER A 305 -20.53 5.32 -4.62
C SER A 305 -20.74 6.42 -3.56
N ALA A 306 -19.76 6.62 -2.67
CA ALA A 306 -19.82 7.68 -1.66
C ALA A 306 -19.88 9.09 -2.29
N ASN A 307 -19.30 9.27 -3.49
CA ASN A 307 -19.37 10.49 -4.30
C ASN A 307 -20.59 10.55 -5.23
N TRP A 308 -21.49 9.58 -5.17
CA TRP A 308 -22.69 9.48 -6.02
C TRP A 308 -22.39 9.33 -7.52
N GLU A 309 -21.18 8.87 -7.88
CA GLU A 309 -20.76 8.56 -9.25
C GLU A 309 -21.26 7.16 -9.68
N ASN A 310 -22.58 6.98 -9.64
CA ASN A 310 -23.25 5.70 -9.77
C ASN A 310 -22.92 4.94 -11.06
N ASP A 311 -22.86 5.61 -12.22
CA ASP A 311 -22.59 4.95 -13.50
C ASP A 311 -21.18 4.33 -13.55
N LYS A 312 -20.19 5.07 -13.03
CA LYS A 312 -18.82 4.56 -12.89
C LYS A 312 -18.76 3.44 -11.85
N PHE A 313 -19.47 3.59 -10.73
CA PHE A 313 -19.55 2.56 -9.70
C PHE A 313 -20.08 1.24 -10.26
N PHE A 314 -21.22 1.22 -10.95
CA PHE A 314 -21.83 -0.01 -11.47
C PHE A 314 -20.97 -0.72 -12.51
N THR A 315 -20.22 0.05 -13.30
CA THR A 315 -19.27 -0.49 -14.27
C THR A 315 -18.11 -1.17 -13.54
N LYS A 316 -17.39 -0.42 -12.69
CA LYS A 316 -16.19 -0.94 -12.01
C LYS A 316 -16.48 -2.06 -11.02
N VAL A 317 -17.59 -1.99 -10.28
CA VAL A 317 -17.95 -3.05 -9.33
C VAL A 317 -18.32 -4.35 -10.04
N GLY A 318 -18.95 -4.27 -11.21
CA GLY A 318 -19.26 -5.46 -12.02
C GLY A 318 -18.02 -6.16 -12.54
N GLU A 319 -17.03 -5.40 -13.02
CA GLU A 319 -15.73 -5.94 -13.44
C GLU A 319 -14.97 -6.57 -12.26
N TRP A 320 -15.01 -5.91 -11.10
CA TRP A 320 -14.31 -6.38 -9.90
C TRP A 320 -14.91 -7.68 -9.34
N VAL A 321 -16.23 -7.78 -9.20
CA VAL A 321 -16.90 -9.00 -8.69
C VAL A 321 -16.58 -10.24 -9.55
N ARG A 322 -16.46 -10.04 -10.87
CA ARG A 322 -16.19 -11.12 -11.84
C ARG A 322 -14.70 -11.39 -12.06
N CYS A 323 -13.80 -10.61 -11.45
CA CYS A 323 -12.38 -10.78 -11.68
C CYS A 323 -11.85 -12.08 -11.04
N ARG A 324 -10.85 -12.69 -11.69
CA ARG A 324 -10.29 -13.99 -11.26
C ARG A 324 -9.80 -13.97 -9.81
N ASP A 325 -9.24 -12.85 -9.35
CA ASP A 325 -8.69 -12.74 -8.01
C ASP A 325 -9.80 -12.74 -6.94
N VAL A 326 -10.93 -12.06 -7.18
CA VAL A 326 -12.10 -12.11 -6.29
C VAL A 326 -12.68 -13.52 -6.25
N LEU A 327 -12.80 -14.19 -7.39
CA LEU A 327 -13.32 -15.57 -7.46
C LEU A 327 -12.46 -16.58 -6.68
N LYS A 328 -11.17 -16.31 -6.48
CA LYS A 328 -10.27 -17.14 -5.68
C LYS A 328 -10.33 -16.82 -4.20
N SER A 329 -10.44 -15.54 -3.84
CA SER A 329 -10.33 -15.08 -2.45
C SER A 329 -11.67 -14.98 -1.72
N VAL A 330 -12.80 -15.03 -2.43
CA VAL A 330 -14.15 -14.94 -1.88
C VAL A 330 -14.92 -16.23 -2.13
N GLY A 331 -15.67 -16.71 -1.13
CA GLY A 331 -16.47 -17.92 -1.28
C GLY A 331 -17.53 -17.77 -2.38
N GLU A 332 -17.73 -18.84 -3.15
CA GLU A 332 -18.62 -18.89 -4.32
C GLU A 332 -20.04 -18.40 -4.00
N SER A 333 -20.58 -18.77 -2.83
CA SER A 333 -21.92 -18.34 -2.40
C SER A 333 -22.04 -16.82 -2.22
N GLN A 334 -20.99 -16.17 -1.72
CA GLN A 334 -20.95 -14.72 -1.51
C GLN A 334 -20.81 -13.98 -2.85
N VAL A 335 -19.99 -14.49 -3.76
CA VAL A 335 -19.86 -13.94 -5.13
C VAL A 335 -21.18 -14.03 -5.86
N LYS A 336 -21.83 -15.20 -5.85
CA LYS A 336 -23.13 -15.39 -6.50
C LYS A 336 -24.19 -14.45 -5.94
N ALA A 337 -24.23 -14.28 -4.61
CA ALA A 337 -25.13 -13.33 -3.97
C ALA A 337 -24.86 -11.88 -4.42
N TRP A 338 -23.59 -11.49 -4.61
CA TRP A 338 -23.22 -10.18 -5.14
C TRP A 338 -23.64 -9.99 -6.60
N GLU A 339 -23.47 -11.00 -7.44
CA GLU A 339 -23.91 -10.95 -8.84
C GLU A 339 -25.43 -10.79 -8.94
N GLU A 340 -26.19 -11.60 -8.19
CA GLU A 340 -27.65 -11.50 -8.13
C GLU A 340 -28.13 -10.13 -7.62
N GLN A 341 -27.46 -9.58 -6.60
CA GLN A 341 -27.76 -8.23 -6.10
C GLN A 341 -27.43 -7.16 -7.15
N LEU A 342 -26.29 -7.26 -7.82
CA LEU A 342 -25.88 -6.31 -8.85
C LEU A 342 -26.83 -6.31 -10.06
N ASP A 343 -27.30 -7.48 -10.49
CA ASP A 343 -28.26 -7.61 -11.58
C ASP A 343 -29.62 -7.01 -11.21
N ARG A 344 -30.06 -7.17 -9.95
CA ARG A 344 -31.26 -6.48 -9.45
C ARG A 344 -31.09 -4.97 -9.48
N LEU A 345 -29.94 -4.46 -9.04
CA LEU A 345 -29.68 -3.01 -9.00
C LEU A 345 -29.70 -2.35 -10.37
N LYS A 346 -29.20 -3.04 -11.40
CA LYS A 346 -29.19 -2.54 -12.78
C LYS A 346 -30.60 -2.46 -13.38
N ASN A 347 -31.50 -3.34 -12.96
CA ASN A 347 -32.82 -3.49 -13.56
C ASN A 347 -33.97 -2.92 -12.70
N ASN A 348 -33.71 -2.52 -11.46
CA ASN A 348 -34.73 -2.06 -10.51
C ASN A 348 -34.36 -0.70 -9.89
N GLN A 349 -34.95 0.38 -10.42
CA GLN A 349 -34.72 1.75 -9.94
C GLN A 349 -35.05 1.96 -8.46
N PRO A 350 -36.17 1.44 -7.91
CA PRO A 350 -36.42 1.46 -6.47
C PRO A 350 -35.30 0.84 -5.63
N THR A 351 -34.80 -0.35 -5.99
CA THR A 351 -33.69 -0.99 -5.29
C THR A 351 -32.42 -0.14 -5.38
N GLN A 352 -32.14 0.45 -6.55
CA GLN A 352 -31.02 1.35 -6.75
C GLN A 352 -31.10 2.62 -5.87
N ALA A 353 -32.29 3.21 -5.72
CA ALA A 353 -32.51 4.33 -4.82
C ALA A 353 -32.34 3.90 -3.35
N TRP A 354 -32.80 2.70 -3.00
CA TRP A 354 -32.68 2.13 -1.66
C TRP A 354 -31.22 1.90 -1.22
N GLU A 355 -30.29 1.64 -2.13
CA GLU A 355 -28.85 1.53 -1.81
C GLU A 355 -28.30 2.77 -1.10
N SER A 356 -28.85 3.95 -1.39
CA SER A 356 -28.44 5.21 -0.75
C SER A 356 -28.76 5.24 0.75
N SER A 357 -29.63 4.36 1.24
CA SER A 357 -29.92 4.23 2.68
C SER A 357 -28.68 3.88 3.50
N PHE A 358 -27.77 3.09 2.95
CA PHE A 358 -26.50 2.77 3.60
C PHE A 358 -25.58 4.00 3.67
N LEU A 359 -25.59 4.85 2.64
CA LEU A 359 -24.72 6.04 2.60
C LEU A 359 -25.09 7.05 3.70
N ILE A 360 -26.35 7.10 4.13
CA ILE A 360 -26.81 7.92 5.28
C ILE A 360 -26.12 7.50 6.58
N GLU A 361 -25.78 6.22 6.74
CA GLU A 361 -25.13 5.69 7.95
C GLU A 361 -23.71 6.23 8.12
N LEU A 362 -22.98 6.45 7.02
CA LEU A 362 -21.57 6.82 7.06
C LEU A 362 -21.33 8.20 7.70
N PRO A 363 -22.05 9.28 7.34
CA PRO A 363 -21.94 10.55 8.06
C PRO A 363 -22.45 10.48 9.51
N LEU A 364 -23.43 9.62 9.81
CA LEU A 364 -23.90 9.43 11.19
C LEU A 364 -22.80 8.85 12.09
N TYR A 365 -22.01 7.90 11.59
CA TYR A 365 -20.84 7.38 12.32
C TYR A 365 -19.76 8.45 12.57
N ARG A 366 -19.70 9.48 11.73
CA ARG A 366 -18.83 10.67 11.94
C ARG A 366 -19.47 11.76 12.79
N GLN A 367 -20.71 11.56 13.26
CA GLN A 367 -21.52 12.61 13.91
C GLN A 367 -21.73 13.85 13.02
N ASN A 368 -21.63 13.70 11.70
CA ASN A 368 -21.96 14.76 10.75
C ASN A 368 -23.46 14.68 10.38
N TYR A 369 -24.29 15.13 11.33
CA TYR A 369 -25.75 15.05 11.24
C TYR A 369 -26.34 15.88 10.10
N THR A 370 -25.75 17.03 9.75
CA THR A 370 -26.19 17.84 8.60
C THR A 370 -26.07 17.05 7.29
N ALA A 371 -24.92 16.44 7.03
CA ALA A 371 -24.71 15.65 5.82
C ALA A 371 -25.63 14.42 5.77
N ALA A 372 -25.76 13.70 6.89
CA ALA A 372 -26.71 12.58 7.00
C ALA A 372 -28.15 13.01 6.70
N PHE A 373 -28.59 14.14 7.26
CA PHE A 373 -29.93 14.67 7.08
C PHE A 373 -30.21 15.06 5.62
N ILE A 374 -29.28 15.74 4.96
CA ILE A 374 -29.43 16.09 3.54
C ILE A 374 -29.50 14.85 2.64
N GLN A 375 -28.60 13.88 2.85
CA GLN A 375 -28.62 12.62 2.10
C GLN A 375 -29.92 11.84 2.34
N PHE A 376 -30.42 11.85 3.58
CA PHE A 376 -31.70 11.25 3.93
C PHE A 376 -32.87 11.90 3.17
N VAL A 377 -33.00 13.22 3.22
CA VAL A 377 -34.12 13.91 2.54
C VAL A 377 -34.02 13.77 1.02
N GLN A 378 -32.82 13.77 0.45
CA GLN A 378 -32.62 13.50 -0.98
C GLN A 378 -33.01 12.06 -1.36
N THR A 379 -32.66 11.08 -0.52
CA THR A 379 -33.07 9.68 -0.72
C THR A 379 -34.60 9.54 -0.62
N LEU A 380 -35.22 10.20 0.36
CA LEU A 380 -36.68 10.26 0.52
C LEU A 380 -37.36 10.86 -0.72
N GLU A 381 -36.87 12.00 -1.22
CA GLU A 381 -37.39 12.63 -2.43
C GLU A 381 -37.32 11.69 -3.64
N ARG A 382 -36.18 11.01 -3.83
CA ARG A 382 -35.99 10.05 -4.92
C ARG A 382 -36.96 8.86 -4.81
N LEU A 383 -37.16 8.31 -3.62
CA LEU A 383 -38.10 7.20 -3.41
C LEU A 383 -39.54 7.62 -3.66
N LEU A 384 -39.97 8.78 -3.13
CA LEU A 384 -41.30 9.32 -3.37
C LEU A 384 -41.53 9.60 -4.86
N TYR A 385 -40.52 10.12 -5.56
CA TYR A 385 -40.58 10.35 -7.00
C TYR A 385 -40.82 9.05 -7.77
N LEU A 386 -40.04 7.99 -7.48
CA LEU A 386 -40.21 6.69 -8.12
C LEU A 386 -41.60 6.08 -7.83
N HIS A 387 -42.07 6.19 -6.58
CA HIS A 387 -43.41 5.74 -6.19
C HIS A 387 -44.51 6.53 -6.91
N SER A 388 -44.31 7.84 -7.13
CA SER A 388 -45.25 8.67 -7.87
C SER A 388 -45.41 8.23 -9.33
N LYS A 389 -44.30 7.81 -9.96
CA LYS A 389 -44.27 7.31 -11.32
C LYS A 389 -44.90 5.92 -11.41
N SER A 390 -44.49 4.96 -10.56
CA SER A 390 -45.07 3.61 -10.56
C SER A 390 -46.55 3.60 -10.19
N GLY A 391 -46.96 4.50 -9.28
CA GLY A 391 -48.33 4.64 -8.81
C GLY A 391 -49.24 5.46 -9.73
N ASN A 392 -48.71 6.05 -10.81
CA ASN A 392 -49.39 7.01 -11.69
C ASN A 392 -50.14 8.11 -10.93
N TRP A 393 -49.44 8.82 -10.03
CA TRP A 393 -50.07 9.81 -9.15
C TRP A 393 -50.61 11.03 -9.90
N LEU A 394 -50.01 11.41 -11.04
CA LEU A 394 -50.52 12.48 -11.90
C LEU A 394 -51.85 12.08 -12.56
N GLY A 395 -51.91 10.90 -13.18
CA GLY A 395 -53.15 10.39 -13.79
C GLY A 395 -54.27 10.18 -12.77
N LYS A 396 -53.92 9.76 -11.55
CA LYS A 396 -54.86 9.63 -10.42
C LYS A 396 -55.20 10.96 -9.72
N ARG A 397 -54.62 12.07 -10.18
CA ARG A 397 -54.82 13.42 -9.62
C ARG A 397 -54.44 13.58 -8.15
N TYR A 398 -53.53 12.73 -7.65
CA TYR A 398 -52.94 12.91 -6.32
C TYR A 398 -51.95 14.08 -6.30
N ILE A 399 -51.33 14.37 -7.45
CA ILE A 399 -50.50 15.55 -7.65
C ILE A 399 -51.22 16.50 -8.61
N THR A 400 -51.34 17.77 -8.22
CA THR A 400 -51.92 18.82 -9.06
C THR A 400 -50.81 19.57 -9.79
N ILE A 401 -50.94 19.70 -11.11
CA ILE A 401 -50.02 20.48 -11.93
C ILE A 401 -50.35 21.97 -11.77
N PRO A 402 -49.38 22.83 -11.42
CA PRO A 402 -49.61 24.28 -11.35
C PRO A 402 -50.13 24.83 -12.68
N ALA A 403 -51.03 25.83 -12.63
CA ALA A 403 -51.69 26.37 -13.83
C ALA A 403 -50.70 26.79 -14.94
N HIS A 404 -49.58 27.41 -14.57
CA HIS A 404 -48.53 27.87 -15.49
C HIS A 404 -47.67 26.74 -16.09
N LEU A 405 -47.76 25.51 -15.57
CA LEU A 405 -47.02 24.32 -16.01
C LEU A 405 -47.91 23.25 -16.66
N THR A 406 -49.19 23.54 -16.86
CA THR A 406 -50.17 22.60 -17.44
C THR A 406 -49.76 22.08 -18.82
N HIS A 407 -49.02 22.86 -19.60
CA HIS A 407 -48.45 22.46 -20.89
C HIS A 407 -47.48 21.27 -20.82
N LEU A 408 -46.90 20.97 -19.64
CA LEU A 408 -45.98 19.85 -19.46
C LEU A 408 -46.70 18.50 -19.35
N GLY A 409 -48.00 18.48 -18.99
CA GLY A 409 -48.78 17.25 -18.83
C GLY A 409 -48.06 16.18 -17.99
N ASP A 410 -47.95 14.97 -18.53
CA ASP A 410 -47.25 13.83 -17.90
C ASP A 410 -45.72 14.02 -17.78
N GLY A 411 -45.18 14.99 -18.50
CA GLY A 411 -43.78 15.43 -18.42
C GLY A 411 -43.48 16.30 -17.19
N TYR A 412 -44.50 16.74 -16.44
CA TYR A 412 -44.32 17.51 -15.21
C TYR A 412 -43.55 16.71 -14.15
N GLN A 413 -42.59 17.39 -13.52
CA GLN A 413 -41.69 16.84 -12.50
C GLN A 413 -42.00 17.53 -11.16
N PRO A 414 -42.76 16.89 -10.25
CA PRO A 414 -43.09 17.48 -8.96
C PRO A 414 -41.85 17.54 -8.05
N GLY A 415 -41.61 18.69 -7.43
CA GLY A 415 -40.62 18.79 -6.34
C GLY A 415 -41.12 18.13 -5.05
N LEU A 416 -40.23 18.02 -4.04
CA LEU A 416 -40.51 17.37 -2.75
C LEU A 416 -41.87 17.72 -2.12
N SER A 417 -42.32 18.98 -2.14
CA SER A 417 -43.64 19.35 -1.61
C SER A 417 -44.79 18.62 -2.32
N GLY A 418 -44.79 18.64 -3.65
CA GLY A 418 -45.82 17.99 -4.45
C GLY A 418 -45.80 16.47 -4.30
N LEU A 419 -44.59 15.90 -4.12
CA LEU A 419 -44.41 14.49 -3.84
C LEU A 419 -44.96 14.09 -2.45
N ILE A 420 -44.73 14.90 -1.41
CA ILE A 420 -45.30 14.68 -0.07
C ILE A 420 -46.82 14.75 -0.10
N ASP A 421 -47.38 15.80 -0.72
CA ASP A 421 -48.83 15.98 -0.85
C ASP A 421 -49.44 14.80 -1.63
N GLY A 422 -48.83 14.40 -2.74
CA GLY A 422 -49.27 13.26 -3.55
C GLY A 422 -49.26 11.93 -2.80
N TRP A 423 -48.19 11.65 -2.04
CA TRP A 423 -48.11 10.45 -1.21
C TRP A 423 -49.19 10.45 -0.13
N CYS A 424 -49.36 11.57 0.58
CA CYS A 424 -50.38 11.69 1.62
C CYS A 424 -51.80 11.52 1.06
N GLN A 425 -52.09 12.10 -0.11
CA GLN A 425 -53.37 11.91 -0.80
C GLN A 425 -53.58 10.44 -1.18
N SER A 426 -52.56 9.76 -1.70
CA SER A 426 -52.64 8.33 -2.05
C SER A 426 -52.98 7.45 -0.83
N LYS A 427 -52.57 7.88 0.38
CA LYS A 427 -52.84 7.21 1.65
C LYS A 427 -54.09 7.75 2.38
N LYS A 428 -54.77 8.75 1.82
CA LYS A 428 -55.90 9.47 2.43
C LYS A 428 -55.54 10.13 3.78
N PHE A 429 -54.30 10.56 3.94
CA PHE A 429 -53.85 11.33 5.10
C PHE A 429 -54.23 12.81 4.96
N ASN A 430 -54.88 13.36 5.98
CA ASN A 430 -55.16 14.80 6.05
C ASN A 430 -53.99 15.56 6.70
N LYS A 431 -54.07 16.89 6.72
CA LYS A 431 -53.00 17.76 7.26
C LYS A 431 -52.70 17.56 8.75
N ASN A 432 -53.66 17.02 9.51
CA ASN A 432 -53.49 16.73 10.93
C ASN A 432 -52.85 15.36 11.18
N HIS A 433 -52.72 14.52 10.15
CA HIS A 433 -52.13 13.20 10.27
C HIS A 433 -50.64 13.30 10.60
N LYS A 434 -50.15 12.45 11.51
CA LYS A 434 -48.78 12.51 12.02
C LYS A 434 -47.70 12.44 10.92
N TRP A 435 -47.91 11.57 9.93
CA TRP A 435 -46.99 11.43 8.78
C TRP A 435 -46.97 12.66 7.87
N TYR A 436 -48.12 13.32 7.67
CA TYR A 436 -48.19 14.56 6.90
C TYR A 436 -47.34 15.64 7.59
N LYS A 437 -47.57 15.86 8.89
CA LYS A 437 -46.81 16.82 9.70
C LYS A 437 -45.31 16.53 9.67
N LEU A 438 -44.90 15.27 9.85
CA LEU A 438 -43.49 14.89 9.87
C LEU A 438 -42.81 15.20 8.52
N LEU A 439 -43.38 14.75 7.40
CA LEU A 439 -42.79 14.95 6.09
C LEU A 439 -42.67 16.45 5.73
N HIS A 440 -43.66 17.26 6.10
CA HIS A 440 -43.59 18.70 5.94
C HIS A 440 -42.50 19.34 6.81
N ARG A 441 -42.35 18.94 8.08
CA ARG A 441 -41.25 19.40 8.94
C ARG A 441 -39.88 19.04 8.36
N LEU A 442 -39.72 17.83 7.83
CA LEU A 442 -38.48 17.39 7.17
C LEU A 442 -38.14 18.27 5.96
N ARG A 443 -39.13 18.54 5.10
CA ARG A 443 -38.98 19.44 3.94
C ARG A 443 -38.58 20.84 4.38
N ASP A 444 -39.27 21.40 5.37
CA ASP A 444 -39.03 22.76 5.84
C ASP A 444 -37.63 22.89 6.45
N LYS A 445 -37.21 21.89 7.25
CA LYS A 445 -35.85 21.85 7.78
C LYS A 445 -34.80 21.70 6.69
N ARG A 446 -35.03 20.86 5.66
CA ARG A 446 -34.13 20.75 4.50
C ARG A 446 -33.99 22.10 3.77
N ASN A 447 -35.08 22.84 3.62
CA ASN A 447 -35.04 24.16 3.01
C ASN A 447 -34.24 25.16 3.85
N GLN A 448 -34.39 25.15 5.18
CA GLN A 448 -33.58 25.97 6.08
C GLN A 448 -32.08 25.63 5.97
N VAL A 449 -31.73 24.35 5.96
CA VAL A 449 -30.33 23.91 5.82
C VAL A 449 -29.72 24.37 4.50
N ILE A 450 -30.46 24.24 3.39
CA ILE A 450 -29.95 24.56 2.05
C ILE A 450 -29.95 26.06 1.75
N HIS A 451 -31.00 26.78 2.11
CA HIS A 451 -31.15 28.19 1.74
C HIS A 451 -30.54 29.13 2.78
N SER A 452 -30.54 28.74 4.06
CA SER A 452 -30.02 29.57 5.16
C SER A 452 -28.70 29.06 5.74
N GLY A 453 -28.18 27.92 5.26
CA GLY A 453 -26.93 27.34 5.76
C GLY A 453 -27.00 26.83 7.21
N GLU A 454 -28.20 26.56 7.73
CA GLU A 454 -28.37 26.12 9.11
C GLU A 454 -27.74 24.73 9.34
N SER A 455 -27.04 24.57 10.46
CA SER A 455 -26.56 23.25 10.88
C SER A 455 -27.67 22.41 11.52
N VAL A 456 -27.53 21.10 11.39
CA VAL A 456 -28.42 20.13 12.02
C VAL A 456 -27.63 19.37 13.08
N THR A 457 -28.17 19.32 14.28
CA THR A 457 -27.62 18.53 15.39
C THR A 457 -28.46 17.27 15.61
N LEU A 458 -27.96 16.34 16.42
CA LEU A 458 -28.73 15.18 16.89
C LEU A 458 -30.09 15.59 17.47
N ALA A 459 -30.10 16.59 18.36
CA ALA A 459 -31.30 17.08 19.02
C ALA A 459 -32.30 17.67 18.02
N ASN A 460 -31.83 18.45 17.04
CA ASN A 460 -32.66 19.02 15.99
C ASN A 460 -33.36 17.93 15.17
N ILE A 461 -32.65 16.84 14.83
CA ILE A 461 -33.29 15.73 14.09
C ILE A 461 -34.36 15.07 14.94
N ARG A 462 -34.08 14.82 16.22
CA ARG A 462 -35.05 14.16 17.12
C ARG A 462 -36.31 14.99 17.30
N SER A 463 -36.16 16.30 17.44
CA SER A 463 -37.28 17.21 17.64
C SER A 463 -38.26 17.17 16.46
N LEU A 464 -37.78 16.98 15.22
CA LEU A 464 -38.65 16.81 14.05
C LEU A 464 -39.68 15.67 14.23
N TRP A 465 -39.29 14.58 14.91
CA TRP A 465 -40.16 13.45 15.24
C TRP A 465 -40.90 13.60 16.56
N SER A 466 -40.30 14.16 17.61
CA SER A 466 -40.88 14.17 18.95
C SER A 466 -41.76 15.39 19.26
N ASP A 467 -41.52 16.53 18.60
CA ASP A 467 -42.23 17.78 18.91
C ASP A 467 -43.74 17.65 18.68
N GLU A 468 -44.53 18.26 19.57
CA GLU A 468 -45.99 18.09 19.66
C GLU A 468 -46.44 16.64 19.96
N GLY A 469 -45.54 15.78 20.48
CA GLY A 469 -45.88 14.38 20.80
C GLY A 469 -46.20 13.55 19.55
N LEU A 470 -45.62 13.90 18.40
CA LEU A 470 -45.97 13.32 17.10
C LEU A 470 -45.63 11.83 17.01
N PHE A 471 -44.46 11.44 17.50
CA PHE A 471 -43.99 10.07 17.65
C PHE A 471 -43.26 9.88 19.00
N PRO A 472 -43.36 8.70 19.63
CA PRO A 472 -42.54 8.37 20.80
C PRO A 472 -41.09 8.16 20.37
N VAL A 473 -40.19 9.06 20.78
CA VAL A 473 -38.76 8.99 20.45
C VAL A 473 -37.95 8.76 21.71
N LYS A 474 -37.06 7.75 21.69
CA LYS A 474 -36.13 7.52 22.80
C LYS A 474 -35.15 8.68 22.95
N HIS A 475 -35.02 9.21 24.16
CA HIS A 475 -34.01 10.21 24.46
C HIS A 475 -32.64 9.56 24.69
N SER A 476 -31.85 9.46 23.62
CA SER A 476 -30.49 8.93 23.62
C SER A 476 -29.55 9.79 22.77
N GLU A 477 -28.26 9.77 23.11
CA GLU A 477 -27.17 10.38 22.32
C GLU A 477 -26.62 9.43 21.24
N ASP A 478 -27.12 8.19 21.18
CA ASP A 478 -26.69 7.18 20.22
C ASP A 478 -27.13 7.54 18.79
N PRO A 479 -26.20 7.72 17.82
CA PRO A 479 -26.52 7.97 16.42
C PRO A 479 -27.41 6.89 15.77
N GLN A 480 -27.41 5.66 16.30
CA GLN A 480 -28.23 4.57 15.81
C GLN A 480 -29.73 4.86 15.94
N VAL A 481 -30.15 5.62 16.96
CA VAL A 481 -31.55 6.05 17.12
C VAL A 481 -31.99 6.91 15.94
N ILE A 482 -31.13 7.83 15.47
CA ILE A 482 -31.45 8.68 14.30
C ILE A 482 -31.53 7.86 13.02
N ARG A 483 -30.57 6.96 12.84
CA ARG A 483 -30.55 6.06 11.69
C ARG A 483 -31.88 5.32 11.60
N ASP A 484 -32.34 4.72 12.71
CA ASP A 484 -33.56 3.93 12.71
C ASP A 484 -34.81 4.79 12.40
N LEU A 485 -34.88 6.02 12.95
CA LEU A 485 -35.94 6.98 12.60
C LEU A 485 -35.95 7.34 11.11
N MET A 486 -34.78 7.64 10.53
CA MET A 486 -34.64 7.97 9.12
C MET A 486 -35.03 6.78 8.24
N VAL A 487 -34.51 5.58 8.55
CA VAL A 487 -34.80 4.35 7.80
C VAL A 487 -36.28 3.99 7.89
N GLU A 488 -36.94 4.19 9.03
CA GLU A 488 -38.39 3.96 9.19
C GLU A 488 -39.21 4.85 8.25
N VAL A 489 -38.88 6.14 8.13
CA VAL A 489 -39.53 7.05 7.16
C VAL A 489 -39.30 6.58 5.72
N LEU A 490 -38.08 6.17 5.36
CA LEU A 490 -37.80 5.65 4.02
C LEU A 490 -38.63 4.38 3.74
N LYS A 491 -38.72 3.45 4.69
CA LYS A 491 -39.54 2.23 4.55
C LYS A 491 -41.02 2.53 4.39
N GLU A 492 -41.56 3.43 5.21
CA GLU A 492 -42.99 3.78 5.17
C GLU A 492 -43.40 4.43 3.84
N THR A 493 -42.49 5.18 3.22
CA THR A 493 -42.74 5.89 1.96
C THR A 493 -42.57 5.04 0.72
N CYS A 494 -41.88 3.90 0.81
CA CYS A 494 -41.77 2.91 -0.25
C CYS A 494 -43.13 2.27 -0.60
N ASP A 495 -43.27 1.83 -1.85
CA ASP A 495 -44.40 1.00 -2.26
C ASP A 495 -44.28 -0.39 -1.61
N ARG A 496 -45.40 -0.95 -1.14
CA ARG A 496 -45.43 -2.29 -0.51
C ARG A 496 -45.10 -3.40 -1.49
N THR A 497 -45.23 -3.15 -2.79
CA THR A 497 -44.88 -4.09 -3.86
C THR A 497 -43.38 -4.11 -4.15
N TRP A 498 -42.60 -3.19 -3.61
CA TRP A 498 -41.15 -3.17 -3.79
C TRP A 498 -40.49 -4.20 -2.86
N GLU A 499 -39.69 -5.09 -3.45
CA GLU A 499 -38.84 -6.01 -2.70
C GLU A 499 -37.59 -5.27 -2.18
N ILE A 500 -37.74 -4.66 -1.00
CA ILE A 500 -36.63 -3.95 -0.34
C ILE A 500 -35.68 -4.98 0.28
N PRO A 501 -34.39 -5.00 -0.10
CA PRO A 501 -33.44 -5.94 0.47
C PRO A 501 -33.17 -5.62 1.95
N GLN A 502 -33.09 -6.66 2.79
CA GLN A 502 -32.72 -6.50 4.20
C GLN A 502 -31.30 -5.97 4.38
N LYS A 503 -30.39 -6.35 3.47
CA LYS A 503 -29.00 -5.89 3.42
C LYS A 503 -28.70 -5.37 2.02
N THR A 504 -28.27 -4.12 1.91
CA THR A 504 -27.89 -3.50 0.64
C THR A 504 -26.61 -4.11 0.09
N PHE A 505 -26.42 -4.03 -1.22
CA PHE A 505 -25.23 -4.49 -1.90
C PHE A 505 -23.99 -3.73 -1.41
N LEU A 506 -24.08 -2.41 -1.30
CA LEU A 506 -23.00 -1.57 -0.77
C LEU A 506 -22.61 -1.98 0.66
N ARG A 507 -23.59 -2.28 1.52
CA ARG A 507 -23.32 -2.76 2.88
C ARG A 507 -22.62 -4.12 2.86
N SER A 508 -23.01 -5.00 1.94
CA SER A 508 -22.39 -6.31 1.77
C SER A 508 -20.91 -6.20 1.40
N LEU A 509 -20.58 -5.35 0.43
CA LEU A 509 -19.20 -5.07 0.02
C LEU A 509 -18.40 -4.40 1.15
N TYR A 510 -18.99 -3.39 1.81
CA TYR A 510 -18.39 -2.69 2.93
C TYR A 510 -18.03 -3.64 4.08
N ASP A 511 -18.97 -4.51 4.49
CA ASP A 511 -18.77 -5.44 5.60
C ASP A 511 -17.70 -6.49 5.23
N TRP A 512 -17.67 -6.96 3.98
CA TRP A 512 -16.62 -7.87 3.52
C TRP A 512 -15.24 -7.22 3.60
N GLY A 513 -15.08 -6.00 3.06
CA GLY A 513 -13.80 -5.30 3.12
C GLY A 513 -13.35 -5.04 4.55
N LEU A 514 -14.27 -4.64 5.43
CA LEU A 514 -14.00 -4.45 6.85
C LEU A 514 -13.62 -5.75 7.55
N LYS A 515 -14.29 -6.87 7.24
CA LYS A 515 -13.94 -8.19 7.79
C LYS A 515 -12.53 -8.59 7.36
N THR A 516 -12.21 -8.49 6.07
CA THR A 516 -10.88 -8.83 5.55
C THR A 516 -9.77 -7.98 6.16
N LEU A 517 -10.04 -6.70 6.44
CA LEU A 517 -9.10 -5.83 7.15
C LEU A 517 -8.93 -6.23 8.63
N ASN A 518 -9.97 -6.77 9.27
CA ASN A 518 -9.91 -7.22 10.67
C ASN A 518 -9.33 -8.64 10.84
N ASP A 519 -9.35 -9.48 9.81
CA ASP A 519 -8.83 -10.84 9.86
C ASP A 519 -7.29 -10.86 9.70
N GLU A 520 -6.56 -11.00 10.80
CA GLU A 520 -5.08 -11.09 10.81
C GLU A 520 -4.56 -12.34 10.07
N SER A 521 -5.37 -13.38 9.95
CA SER A 521 -5.00 -14.65 9.31
C SER A 521 -5.17 -14.66 7.79
N ALA A 522 -5.96 -13.75 7.21
CA ALA A 522 -6.07 -13.57 5.74
C ALA A 522 -4.77 -13.03 5.13
N SER A 523 -3.92 -12.48 5.98
CA SER A 523 -2.63 -11.91 5.64
C SER A 523 -1.62 -13.00 5.19
N ALA A 524 -1.74 -14.26 5.63
CA ALA A 524 -0.78 -15.31 5.31
C ALA A 524 -1.19 -16.22 4.12
N LYS A 525 -2.32 -15.97 3.44
CA LYS A 525 -2.93 -16.93 2.51
C LYS A 525 -3.31 -16.41 1.12
N ASN A 526 -3.05 -15.14 0.79
CA ASN A 526 -3.31 -14.60 -0.55
C ASN A 526 -2.02 -14.20 -1.23
#